data_AF-A0A8J7CA50-F1
#
_entry.id   AF-A0A8J7CA50-F1
#
_cell.length_a   1.000
_cell.length_b   1.000
_cell.length_c   1.000
_cell.angle_alpha   90.00
_cell.angle_beta   90.00
_cell.angle_gamma   90.00
#
_symmetry.space_group_name_H-M   'P 1'
#
loop_
_entity.id
_entity.type
_entity.pdbx_description
1 polymer ?
#
loop_
_entity_poly.entity_id
_entity_poly.type
_entity_poly.pdbx_seq_one_letter_code
_entity_poly.pdbx_strand_id
1 'polypeptide(L)' 'MTKVIEALQSAQFLVDANGQPIAVQLSINAWETLLNWIEDQEDKAIVKAALPKLQRLREHSDNSDWVDWSAVKDTWDSE' A
#
# COMPACT_ATOMS: atom_id res chain seq x y z
N MET A 1 6.36 -5.28 8.93
CA MET A 1 7.50 -6.08 8.43
C MET A 1 7.58 -7.43 9.12
N THR A 2 7.50 -7.50 10.46
CA THR A 2 7.57 -8.76 11.22
C THR A 2 6.50 -9.80 10.81
N LYS A 3 5.24 -9.36 10.65
CA LYS A 3 4.12 -10.24 10.28
C LYS A 3 4.26 -10.91 8.90
N VAL A 4 4.79 -10.19 7.90
CA VAL A 4 4.97 -10.78 6.55
C VAL A 4 6.13 -11.78 6.54
N ILE A 5 7.20 -11.52 7.28
CA ILE A 5 8.33 -12.45 7.39
C ILE A 5 7.89 -13.75 8.09
N GLU A 6 7.13 -13.64 9.19
CA GLU A 6 6.54 -14.78 9.88
C GLU A 6 5.60 -15.59 8.97
N ALA A 7 4.76 -14.90 8.18
CA ALA A 7 3.88 -15.55 7.21
C ALA A 7 4.67 -16.34 6.14
N LEU A 8 5.75 -15.77 5.62
CA LEU A 8 6.59 -16.38 4.57
C LEU A 8 7.44 -17.54 5.10
N GLN A 9 7.76 -17.61 6.39
CA GLN A 9 8.47 -18.75 6.98
C GLN A 9 7.69 -20.06 6.91
N SER A 10 6.36 -19.99 6.74
CA SER A 10 5.49 -21.16 6.57
C SER A 10 5.36 -21.64 5.12
N ALA A 11 6.03 -20.96 4.18
CA ALA A 11 5.95 -21.28 2.75
C ALA A 11 6.53 -22.67 2.45
N GLN A 12 5.80 -23.42 1.63
CA GLN A 12 6.25 -24.71 1.12
C GLN A 12 6.48 -24.60 -0.38
N PHE A 13 7.51 -25.28 -0.89
CA PHE A 13 7.84 -25.27 -2.31
C PHE A 13 7.44 -26.60 -2.93
N LEU A 14 6.68 -26.53 -4.02
CA LEU A 14 6.51 -27.66 -4.92
C LEU A 14 7.73 -27.74 -5.82
N VAL A 15 8.39 -28.90 -5.85
CA VAL A 15 9.55 -29.16 -6.70
C VAL A 15 9.18 -30.10 -7.84
N ASP A 16 9.80 -29.89 -9.01
CA ASP A 16 9.66 -30.80 -10.16
C ASP A 16 10.52 -32.06 -9.99
N ALA A 17 10.49 -32.94 -11.01
CA ALA A 17 11.28 -34.17 -11.03
C ALA A 17 12.80 -33.94 -11.03
N ASN A 18 13.27 -32.74 -11.35
CA ASN A 18 14.67 -32.34 -11.34
C ASN A 18 15.06 -31.65 -10.02
N GLY A 19 14.14 -31.55 -9.06
CA GLY A 19 14.34 -30.86 -7.79
C GLY A 19 14.27 -29.34 -7.88
N GLN A 20 13.77 -28.78 -8.99
CA GLN A 20 13.62 -27.34 -9.17
C GLN A 20 12.29 -26.86 -8.58
N PRO A 21 12.28 -25.80 -7.76
CA PRO A 21 11.03 -25.18 -7.29
C PRO A 21 10.21 -24.63 -8.45
N ILE A 22 8.97 -25.08 -8.58
CA ILE A 22 8.03 -24.66 -9.65
C ILE A 22 6.80 -23.92 -9.11
N ALA A 23 6.47 -24.07 -7.84
CA ALA A 23 5.40 -23.32 -7.20
C ALA A 23 5.66 -23.12 -5.70
N VAL A 24 4.99 -22.13 -5.12
CA VAL A 24 4.95 -21.88 -3.68
C VAL A 24 3.54 -22.08 -3.18
N GLN A 25 3.39 -22.89 -2.15
CA GLN A 25 2.15 -23.03 -1.40
C GLN A 25 2.21 -22.19 -0.13
N LEU A 26 1.20 -21.36 0.06
CA LEU A 26 0.96 -20.57 1.26
C LEU A 26 -0.41 -20.93 1.84
N SER A 27 -0.56 -20.79 3.15
CA SER A 27 -1.89 -20.69 3.73
C SER A 27 -2.60 -19.43 3.23
N ILE A 28 -3.93 -19.43 3.18
CA ILE A 28 -4.68 -18.26 2.72
C ILE A 28 -4.36 -17.00 3.54
N ASN A 29 -4.22 -17.15 4.86
CA ASN A 29 -3.87 -16.04 5.75
C ASN A 29 -2.47 -15.48 5.45
N ALA A 30 -1.51 -16.36 5.13
CA ALA A 30 -0.16 -15.94 4.77
C ALA A 30 -0.15 -15.22 3.41
N TRP A 31 -0.97 -15.68 2.46
CA TRP A 31 -1.16 -15.01 1.17
C TRP A 31 -1.77 -13.62 1.31
N GLU A 32 -2.86 -13.47 2.07
CA GLU A 32 -3.47 -12.18 2.36
C GLU A 32 -2.51 -11.23 3.07
N THR A 33 -1.75 -11.75 4.06
CA THR A 33 -0.74 -10.94 4.77
C THR A 33 0.35 -10.43 3.83
N LEU A 34 0.76 -11.24 2.85
CA LEU A 34 1.73 -10.84 1.84
C LEU A 34 1.16 -9.77 0.91
N LEU A 35 -0.06 -9.96 0.40
CA LEU A 35 -0.72 -8.98 -0.47
C LEU A 35 -0.89 -7.64 0.21
N ASN A 36 -1.46 -7.61 1.41
CA ASN A 36 -1.64 -6.38 2.19
C ASN A 36 -0.30 -5.67 2.42
N TRP A 37 0.78 -6.42 2.66
CA TRP A 37 2.09 -5.81 2.85
C TRP A 37 2.66 -5.18 1.57
N ILE A 38 2.39 -5.77 0.40
CA ILE A 38 2.75 -5.21 -0.91
C ILE A 38 1.97 -3.92 -1.15
N GLU A 39 0.65 -3.94 -0.95
CA GLU A 39 -0.23 -2.78 -1.08
C GLU A 39 0.23 -1.63 -0.16
N ASP A 40 0.57 -1.93 1.10
CA ASP A 40 1.16 -0.95 2.03
C ASP A 40 2.45 -0.29 1.50
N GLN A 41 3.26 -1.01 0.72
CA GLN A 41 4.47 -0.42 0.11
C GLN A 41 4.12 0.46 -1.09
N GLU A 42 3.16 0.03 -1.90
CA GLU A 42 2.69 0.79 -3.06
C GLU A 42 2.01 2.10 -2.63
N ASP A 43 1.14 2.06 -1.62
CA ASP A 43 0.48 3.24 -1.04
C ASP A 43 1.50 4.25 -0.51
N LYS A 44 2.54 3.77 0.19
CA LYS A 44 3.64 4.65 0.66
C LYS A 44 4.37 5.30 -0.50
N ALA A 45 4.57 4.58 -1.61
CA ALA A 45 5.20 5.15 -2.79
C ALA A 45 4.33 6.24 -3.41
N ILE A 46 3.01 6.03 -3.49
CA ILE A 46 2.03 7.02 -3.98
C ILE A 46 2.06 8.27 -3.08
N VAL A 47 1.95 8.11 -1.76
CA VAL A 47 2.00 9.22 -0.81
C VAL A 47 3.33 9.97 -0.93
N LYS A 48 4.47 9.26 -1.00
CA LYS A 48 5.79 9.88 -1.14
C LYS A 48 5.91 10.68 -2.43
N ALA A 49 5.32 10.20 -3.53
CA ALA A 49 5.30 10.93 -4.80
C ALA A 49 4.38 12.16 -4.76
N ALA A 50 3.26 12.09 -4.03
CA ALA A 50 2.30 13.18 -3.90
C ALA A 50 2.77 14.29 -2.94
N LEU A 51 3.51 13.94 -1.88
CA LEU A 51 3.93 14.86 -0.82
C LEU A 51 4.59 16.16 -1.32
N PRO A 52 5.56 16.15 -2.26
CA PRO A 52 6.15 17.39 -2.77
C PRO A 52 5.15 18.30 -3.49
N LYS A 53 4.19 17.72 -4.23
CA LYS A 53 3.12 18.49 -4.89
C LYS A 53 2.21 19.13 -3.85
N LEU A 54 1.82 18.38 -2.83
CA LEU A 54 0.99 18.88 -1.72
C LEU A 54 1.69 19.99 -0.93
N GLN A 55 3.00 19.85 -0.66
CA GLN A 55 3.80 20.88 0.02
C GLN A 55 3.85 22.19 -0.76
N ARG A 56 4.13 22.12 -2.08
CA ARG A 56 4.15 23.32 -2.94
C ARG A 56 2.79 24.01 -3.00
N LEU A 57 1.70 23.24 -3.09
CA LEU A 57 0.33 23.79 -3.10
C LEU A 57 0.00 24.50 -1.78
N ARG A 58 0.43 23.95 -0.64
CA ARG A 58 0.29 24.61 0.67
C ARG A 58 1.06 25.93 0.75
N GLU A 59 2.25 26.00 0.16
CA GLU A 59 3.09 27.20 0.16
C GLU A 59 2.61 28.28 -0.82
N HIS A 60 1.86 27.89 -1.87
CA HIS A 60 1.37 28.77 -2.94
C HIS A 60 -0.16 28.70 -3.06
N SER A 61 -0.86 29.07 -2.00
CA SER A 61 -2.31 28.89 -1.82
C SER A 61 -3.21 29.73 -2.73
N ASP A 62 -2.72 30.23 -3.86
CA ASP A 62 -3.49 31.03 -4.83
C ASP A 62 -3.98 30.18 -6.03
N ASN A 63 -3.88 28.85 -5.90
CA ASN A 63 -4.23 27.90 -6.97
C ASN A 63 -5.71 27.49 -6.87
N SER A 64 -6.50 27.84 -7.89
CA SER A 64 -7.96 27.69 -7.96
C SER A 64 -8.50 26.26 -7.90
N ASP A 65 -7.64 25.26 -8.04
CA ASP A 65 -8.07 23.87 -8.25
C ASP A 65 -8.17 23.05 -6.96
N TRP A 66 -7.78 23.61 -5.81
CA TRP A 66 -7.76 22.90 -4.53
C TRP A 66 -8.31 23.80 -3.42
N VAL A 67 -9.29 23.29 -2.66
CA VAL A 67 -9.94 24.03 -1.57
C VAL A 67 -9.38 23.57 -0.22
N ASP A 68 -9.21 24.50 0.72
CA ASP A 68 -8.79 24.18 2.09
C ASP A 68 -9.79 23.20 2.73
N TRP A 69 -9.28 22.09 3.26
CA TRP A 69 -10.08 21.07 3.93
C TRP A 69 -10.95 21.64 5.05
N SER A 70 -10.42 22.57 5.84
CA SER A 70 -11.15 23.23 6.91
C SER A 70 -12.33 24.07 6.40
N ALA A 71 -12.28 24.53 5.14
CA ALA A 71 -13.34 25.32 4.52
C ALA A 71 -14.47 24.47 3.93
N VAL A 72 -14.23 23.18 3.62
CA VAL A 72 -15.21 22.30 2.95
C VAL A 72 -15.67 21.09 3.78
N LYS A 73 -14.99 20.80 4.90
CA LYS A 73 -15.30 19.62 5.72
C LYS A 73 -16.75 19.55 6.20
N ASP A 74 -17.33 20.69 6.59
CA ASP A 74 -18.67 20.74 7.18
C ASP A 74 -19.77 20.56 6.12
N THR A 75 -19.43 20.71 4.83
CA THR A 75 -20.33 20.49 3.69
C THR A 75 -20.22 19.09 3.07
N TRP A 76 -19.24 18.28 3.49
CA TRP A 76 -19.06 16.93 2.93
C TRP A 76 -19.91 15.88 3.65
N ASP A 77 -20.15 16.03 4.96
CA ASP A 77 -20.94 15.08 5.76
C ASP A 77 -22.47 15.23 5.58
N SER A 78 -22.91 16.06 4.61
CA SER A 78 -24.33 16.39 4.39
C SER A 78 -24.99 15.67 3.20
N GLU A 79 -24.36 14.65 2.62
CA GLU A 79 -24.95 13.70 1.64
C GLU A 79 -25.21 12.33 2.25
#